data_AF-A0A924B9R6-F1
#
_entry.id   AF-A0A924B9R6-F1
#
_cell.length_a   1.000
_cell.length_b   1.000
_cell.length_c   1.000
_cell.angle_alpha   90.00
_cell.angle_beta   90.00
_cell.angle_gamma   90.00
#
_symmetry.space_group_name_H-M   'P 1'
#
loop_
_entity.id
_entity.type
_entity.pdbx_description
1 polymer ?
#
loop_
_entity_poly.entity_id
_entity_poly.type
_entity_poly.pdbx_seq_one_letter_code
_entity_poly.pdbx_strand_id
1 'polypeptide(L)'
;MKNLSALLFGTVAITMLAACNKTDFSSVAAQAPTSLAVPVDPVPVPPPVVVIPPVVTLPVVPPAPTYSSKLTNGLCQSDSSTQVLSCLKCDVPQVVGKPQLGAKAQALHDIMVLACSVSNKSDANNFRPTEAMILNKLNRASEENYPDSKRTANMALTIAGLTNPNDDSLRQKVFGGLWYKPPYSTAFETYFGMTTQEAKSTFCYDGDKMNGVVTGVSGLYSKEFMDCQYTDQWYNCKETPAYIAAYGYRARLEKSLKLGVTNPYSKPVPDPQKVCSWEKFEGDDMTAALKQLKTWVTAGRKVSMNVVNSAGVGSCGLANEAALVTGVTVQMATYVCK
;
A
#
# COMPACT_ATOMS: atom_id res chain seq x y z
N MET A 1 16.38 39.33 -39.67
CA MET A 1 17.38 38.49 -40.37
C MET A 1 17.10 37.05 -40.03
N LYS A 2 16.83 36.24 -41.06
CA LYS A 2 16.66 34.79 -41.01
C LYS A 2 18.02 34.15 -40.69
N ASN A 3 18.03 33.05 -39.92
CA ASN A 3 18.76 31.84 -40.32
C ASN A 3 18.40 30.65 -39.41
N LEU A 4 17.67 29.71 -40.02
CA LEU A 4 17.69 28.29 -39.71
C LEU A 4 19.11 27.74 -39.94
N SER A 5 19.53 26.79 -39.12
CA SER A 5 20.49 25.75 -39.54
C SER A 5 20.16 24.44 -38.84
N ALA A 6 20.06 23.41 -39.67
CA ALA A 6 19.52 22.08 -39.44
C ALA A 6 20.61 21.13 -38.87
N LEU A 7 20.24 20.20 -37.98
CA LEU A 7 20.12 18.75 -38.19
C LEU A 7 21.40 17.92 -38.40
N LEU A 8 21.34 16.72 -37.78
CA LEU A 8 21.90 15.41 -38.18
C LEU A 8 23.31 15.04 -37.69
N PHE A 9 23.35 14.27 -36.60
CA PHE A 9 24.29 13.16 -36.45
C PHE A 9 23.51 11.84 -36.39
N GLY A 10 23.89 10.91 -37.26
CA GLY A 10 23.24 9.63 -37.47
C GLY A 10 23.89 8.47 -36.74
N THR A 11 23.06 7.42 -36.60
CA THR A 11 23.34 5.97 -36.72
C THR A 11 24.42 5.33 -35.83
N VAL A 12 24.00 4.35 -35.00
CA VAL A 12 24.39 2.94 -35.15
C VAL A 12 23.22 2.03 -34.73
N ALA A 13 22.82 1.15 -35.64
CA ALA A 13 21.88 0.06 -35.44
C ALA A 13 22.60 -1.18 -34.89
N ILE A 14 21.94 -1.95 -34.01
CA ILE A 14 22.28 -3.34 -33.74
C ILE A 14 20.99 -4.16 -33.85
N THR A 15 20.86 -4.86 -34.98
CA THR A 15 19.96 -5.97 -35.21
C THR A 15 20.75 -7.29 -35.13
N MET A 16 20.00 -8.39 -34.99
CA MET A 16 20.38 -9.82 -35.05
C MET A 16 20.56 -10.50 -33.68
N LEU A 17 20.11 -11.74 -33.43
CA LEU A 17 19.38 -12.74 -34.23
C LEU A 17 18.84 -13.84 -33.28
N ALA A 18 17.78 -14.49 -33.76
CA ALA A 18 17.17 -15.78 -33.45
C ALA A 18 17.88 -16.80 -32.52
N ALA A 19 17.07 -17.53 -31.77
CA ALA A 19 17.13 -19.00 -31.75
C ALA A 19 15.78 -19.63 -31.37
N CYS A 20 15.36 -20.57 -32.21
CA CYS A 20 14.19 -21.43 -32.11
C CYS A 20 14.33 -22.48 -30.99
N ASN A 21 13.21 -23.00 -30.47
CA ASN A 21 12.79 -24.36 -30.86
C ASN A 21 11.40 -24.75 -30.35
N LYS A 22 10.59 -25.23 -31.30
CA LYS A 22 9.50 -26.18 -31.11
C LYS A 22 10.08 -27.54 -30.76
N THR A 23 9.35 -28.34 -30.00
CA THR A 23 9.29 -29.79 -30.22
C THR A 23 7.92 -30.31 -29.78
N ASP A 24 7.13 -30.66 -30.79
CA ASP A 24 6.05 -31.66 -30.72
C ASP A 24 6.65 -33.03 -30.40
N PHE A 25 5.93 -33.85 -29.62
CA PHE A 25 5.89 -35.30 -29.87
C PHE A 25 4.50 -35.85 -29.52
N SER A 26 3.94 -36.56 -30.50
CA SER A 26 2.68 -37.29 -30.44
C SER A 26 2.94 -38.81 -30.40
N SER A 27 1.97 -39.52 -29.80
CA SER A 27 1.60 -40.93 -30.00
C SER A 27 2.61 -42.04 -29.68
N VAL A 28 2.12 -43.11 -29.06
CA VAL A 28 1.83 -44.40 -29.73
C VAL A 28 1.14 -45.33 -28.73
N ALA A 29 0.07 -45.96 -29.20
CA ALA A 29 -0.65 -47.06 -28.57
C ALA A 29 0.16 -48.36 -28.64
N ALA A 30 -0.03 -49.26 -27.67
CA ALA A 30 0.23 -50.68 -27.87
C ALA A 30 -0.75 -51.53 -27.07
N GLN A 31 -1.29 -52.51 -27.80
CA GLN A 31 -2.36 -53.44 -27.46
C GLN A 31 -1.93 -54.55 -26.48
N ALA A 32 -2.96 -55.27 -26.02
CA ALA A 32 -2.97 -56.46 -25.16
C ALA A 32 -2.05 -57.62 -25.59
N PRO A 33 -1.98 -58.69 -24.77
CA PRO A 33 -2.73 -59.88 -25.18
C PRO A 33 -3.45 -60.67 -24.07
N THR A 34 -4.51 -61.31 -24.53
CA THR A 34 -5.39 -62.35 -23.97
C THR A 34 -4.69 -63.70 -23.80
N SER A 35 -5.12 -64.51 -22.82
CA SER A 35 -4.97 -65.98 -22.72
C SER A 35 -5.44 -66.42 -21.32
N LEU A 36 -6.17 -67.50 -21.01
CA LEU A 36 -6.68 -68.68 -21.72
C LEU A 36 -7.79 -69.31 -20.82
N ALA A 37 -8.60 -70.19 -21.40
CA ALA A 37 -9.82 -70.79 -20.84
C ALA A 37 -9.59 -72.07 -19.97
N VAL A 38 -10.46 -72.24 -18.94
CA VAL A 38 -11.33 -73.42 -18.57
C VAL A 38 -10.65 -74.79 -18.28
N PRO A 39 -10.99 -75.51 -17.17
CA PRO A 39 -12.06 -76.55 -17.20
C PRO A 39 -12.95 -76.69 -15.94
N VAL A 40 -14.05 -77.41 -16.15
CA VAL A 40 -15.29 -77.58 -15.36
C VAL A 40 -15.31 -78.91 -14.57
N ASP A 41 -16.00 -78.88 -13.41
CA ASP A 41 -16.66 -79.95 -12.63
C ASP A 41 -15.84 -81.05 -11.89
N PRO A 42 -16.38 -81.71 -10.82
CA PRO A 42 -17.80 -81.94 -10.52
C PRO A 42 -18.31 -81.68 -9.08
N VAL A 43 -19.63 -81.48 -9.01
CA VAL A 43 -20.49 -81.53 -7.81
C VAL A 43 -20.48 -82.92 -7.14
N PRO A 44 -20.43 -82.99 -5.79
CA PRO A 44 -21.23 -84.00 -5.09
C PRO A 44 -21.84 -83.56 -3.73
N VAL A 45 -23.17 -83.79 -3.64
CA VAL A 45 -24.00 -84.30 -2.52
C VAL A 45 -23.99 -83.58 -1.13
N PRO A 46 -25.15 -83.12 -0.61
CA PRO A 46 -25.27 -82.58 0.75
C PRO A 46 -25.46 -83.68 1.83
N PRO A 47 -24.80 -83.58 3.00
CA PRO A 47 -25.14 -84.37 4.19
C PRO A 47 -26.33 -83.78 4.99
N PRO A 48 -26.90 -84.52 5.94
CA PRO A 48 -28.27 -84.35 6.43
C PRO A 48 -28.47 -83.15 7.37
N VAL A 49 -29.70 -82.62 7.32
CA VAL A 49 -30.22 -81.56 8.19
C VAL A 49 -30.17 -82.00 9.66
N VAL A 50 -29.30 -81.37 10.44
CA VAL A 50 -29.36 -81.40 11.90
C VAL A 50 -30.25 -80.24 12.34
N VAL A 51 -31.40 -80.56 12.95
CA VAL A 51 -32.29 -79.57 13.57
C VAL A 51 -31.62 -79.08 14.86
N ILE A 52 -31.00 -77.90 14.79
CA ILE A 52 -30.50 -77.17 15.95
C ILE A 52 -31.68 -76.37 16.53
N PRO A 53 -31.95 -76.42 17.85
CA PRO A 53 -32.98 -75.57 18.47
C PRO A 53 -32.63 -74.08 18.23
N PRO A 54 -33.63 -73.18 18.13
CA PRO A 54 -33.38 -71.78 17.81
C PRO A 54 -32.46 -71.15 18.87
N VAL A 55 -31.27 -70.75 18.44
CA VAL A 55 -30.38 -69.88 19.21
C VAL A 55 -31.10 -68.54 19.32
N VAL A 56 -31.41 -68.14 20.56
CA VAL A 56 -31.85 -66.78 20.87
C VAL A 56 -30.69 -65.85 20.54
N THR A 57 -30.71 -65.24 19.36
CA THR A 57 -29.79 -64.16 19.01
C THR A 57 -30.16 -62.95 19.87
N LEU A 58 -29.30 -62.63 20.84
CA LEU A 58 -29.34 -61.31 21.48
C LEU A 58 -29.26 -60.24 20.38
N PRO A 59 -30.06 -59.16 20.45
CA PRO A 59 -30.00 -58.10 19.45
C PRO A 59 -28.56 -57.55 19.41
N VAL A 60 -27.93 -57.64 18.24
CA VAL A 60 -26.66 -56.96 17.95
C VAL A 60 -26.91 -55.46 18.11
N VAL A 61 -26.41 -54.88 19.19
CA VAL A 61 -26.44 -53.42 19.38
C VAL A 61 -25.60 -52.82 18.25
N PRO A 62 -26.19 -51.97 17.38
CA PRO A 62 -25.42 -51.32 16.33
C PRO A 62 -24.23 -50.58 16.94
N PRO A 63 -23.02 -50.63 16.35
CA PRO A 63 -21.90 -49.84 16.82
C PRO A 63 -22.31 -48.37 16.87
N ALA A 64 -22.06 -47.71 18.00
CA ALA A 64 -22.37 -46.29 18.16
C ALA A 64 -21.67 -45.48 17.05
N PRO A 65 -22.35 -44.48 16.45
CA PRO A 65 -21.73 -43.64 15.44
C PRO A 65 -20.48 -42.96 16.02
N THR A 66 -19.35 -43.13 15.35
CA THR A 66 -18.10 -42.43 15.67
C THR A 66 -18.11 -41.07 14.99
N TYR A 67 -18.21 -40.01 15.78
CA TYR A 67 -18.10 -38.64 15.31
C TYR A 67 -16.63 -38.19 15.27
N SER A 68 -16.28 -37.36 14.29
CA SER A 68 -14.95 -36.80 14.09
C SER A 68 -14.96 -35.28 14.33
N SER A 69 -13.90 -34.79 14.97
CA SER A 69 -13.65 -33.35 15.04
C SER A 69 -12.15 -33.07 15.02
N LYS A 70 -11.79 -31.95 14.39
CA LYS A 70 -10.42 -31.47 14.27
C LYS A 70 -10.38 -29.97 14.52
N LEU A 71 -9.52 -29.56 15.43
CA LEU A 71 -9.19 -28.16 15.67
C LEU A 71 -7.78 -27.88 15.13
N THR A 72 -7.64 -26.92 14.23
CA THR A 72 -6.36 -26.43 13.71
C THR A 72 -6.21 -24.94 13.99
N ASN A 73 -4.96 -24.48 14.04
CA ASN A 73 -4.64 -23.08 14.23
C ASN A 73 -3.38 -22.71 13.43
N GLY A 74 -3.17 -21.41 13.26
CA GLY A 74 -1.99 -20.87 12.59
C GLY A 74 -1.90 -19.36 12.67
N LEU A 75 -0.84 -18.82 12.11
CA LEU A 75 -0.65 -17.38 11.94
C LEU A 75 -1.23 -16.92 10.59
N CYS A 76 -1.75 -15.70 10.57
CA CYS A 76 -2.08 -15.02 9.32
C CYS A 76 -0.80 -14.44 8.71
N GLN A 77 -0.69 -14.51 7.39
CA GLN A 77 0.33 -13.82 6.61
C GLN A 77 0.17 -12.31 6.77
N SER A 78 1.31 -11.59 6.84
CA SER A 78 1.32 -10.15 7.07
C SER A 78 0.63 -9.37 5.95
N ASP A 79 0.57 -9.87 4.73
CA ASP A 79 -0.08 -9.23 3.58
C ASP A 79 -1.61 -9.48 3.50
N SER A 80 -2.22 -9.99 4.57
CA SER A 80 -3.62 -10.40 4.62
C SER A 80 -4.00 -11.48 3.58
N SER A 81 -3.04 -12.19 2.97
CA SER A 81 -3.35 -13.21 1.94
C SER A 81 -3.97 -14.50 2.49
N THR A 82 -3.96 -14.70 3.82
CA THR A 82 -4.43 -15.94 4.44
C THR A 82 -5.94 -16.11 4.36
N GLN A 83 -6.38 -17.07 3.54
CA GLN A 83 -7.76 -17.54 3.49
C GLN A 83 -7.95 -18.70 4.47
N VAL A 84 -8.88 -18.59 5.42
CA VAL A 84 -9.14 -19.60 6.45
C VAL A 84 -10.37 -20.45 6.11
N LEU A 85 -11.43 -19.81 5.59
CA LEU A 85 -12.61 -20.43 4.99
C LEU A 85 -12.95 -19.67 3.71
N SER A 86 -13.81 -20.20 2.83
CA SER A 86 -14.23 -19.46 1.62
C SER A 86 -14.84 -18.08 1.91
N CYS A 87 -15.46 -17.88 3.08
CA CYS A 87 -16.01 -16.60 3.54
C CYS A 87 -15.21 -15.93 4.67
N LEU A 88 -14.05 -16.47 5.06
CA LEU A 88 -13.20 -15.88 6.09
C LEU A 88 -11.76 -15.76 5.61
N LYS A 89 -11.33 -14.53 5.42
CA LYS A 89 -9.95 -14.13 5.13
C LYS A 89 -9.41 -13.35 6.33
N CYS A 90 -8.18 -13.60 6.73
CA CYS A 90 -7.52 -12.78 7.73
C CYS A 90 -7.38 -11.36 7.21
N ASP A 91 -7.86 -10.37 7.97
CA ASP A 91 -7.60 -8.96 7.72
C ASP A 91 -6.58 -8.46 8.74
N VAL A 92 -5.30 -8.46 8.34
CA VAL A 92 -4.19 -8.00 9.17
C VAL A 92 -4.08 -6.48 9.02
N PRO A 93 -4.20 -5.68 10.09
CA PRO A 93 -4.05 -4.24 10.01
C PRO A 93 -2.64 -3.84 9.55
N GLN A 94 -2.55 -3.08 8.45
CA GLN A 94 -1.29 -2.64 7.84
C GLN A 94 -0.97 -1.18 8.15
N VAL A 95 0.31 -0.84 8.40
CA VAL A 95 0.78 0.57 8.32
C VAL A 95 1.30 0.85 6.92
N VAL A 96 0.59 1.68 6.16
CA VAL A 96 1.12 2.19 4.90
C VAL A 96 2.19 3.25 5.23
N GLY A 97 3.47 2.90 5.13
CA GLY A 97 4.57 3.84 5.37
C GLY A 97 4.59 4.96 4.33
N LYS A 98 4.16 6.18 4.70
CA LYS A 98 4.38 7.40 3.90
C LYS A 98 5.89 7.73 3.86
N PRO A 99 6.39 8.42 2.82
CA PRO A 99 7.74 8.95 2.83
C PRO A 99 7.98 9.76 4.12
N GLN A 100 9.05 9.46 4.85
CA GLN A 100 9.43 10.25 6.03
C GLN A 100 10.14 11.53 5.58
N LEU A 101 9.44 12.65 5.66
CA LEU A 101 9.97 13.98 5.37
C LEU A 101 10.83 14.48 6.54
N GLY A 102 11.89 15.22 6.25
CA GLY A 102 12.60 16.02 7.26
C GLY A 102 11.71 17.16 7.77
N ALA A 103 12.04 17.77 8.91
CA ALA A 103 11.17 18.79 9.54
C ALA A 103 10.93 20.02 8.64
N LYS A 104 11.94 20.43 7.88
CA LYS A 104 11.82 21.49 6.87
C LYS A 104 10.92 21.08 5.69
N ALA A 105 11.13 19.88 5.16
CA ALA A 105 10.31 19.36 4.06
C ALA A 105 8.84 19.19 4.49
N GLN A 106 8.59 18.72 5.70
CA GLN A 106 7.25 18.60 6.27
C GLN A 106 6.58 19.98 6.40
N ALA A 107 7.28 20.98 6.92
CA ALA A 107 6.76 22.35 6.98
C ALA A 107 6.44 22.89 5.57
N LEU A 108 7.31 22.66 4.58
CA LEU A 108 7.05 23.07 3.20
C LEU A 108 5.81 22.36 2.63
N HIS A 109 5.70 21.04 2.83
CA HIS A 109 4.53 20.25 2.46
C HIS A 109 3.24 20.85 3.04
N ASP A 110 3.20 21.06 4.35
CA ASP A 110 2.01 21.52 5.07
C ASP A 110 1.60 22.93 4.64
N ILE A 111 2.58 23.82 4.42
CA ILE A 111 2.31 25.15 3.86
C ILE A 111 1.73 25.02 2.46
N MET A 112 2.29 24.16 1.59
CA MET A 112 1.85 24.06 0.19
C MET A 112 0.47 23.43 0.04
N VAL A 113 0.13 22.45 0.87
CA VAL A 113 -1.23 21.87 0.94
C VAL A 113 -2.27 22.96 1.15
N LEU A 114 -1.96 23.94 2.01
CA LEU A 114 -2.86 25.05 2.30
C LEU A 114 -2.74 26.19 1.28
N ALA A 115 -1.52 26.57 0.91
CA ALA A 115 -1.22 27.73 0.07
C ALA A 115 -1.64 27.54 -1.39
N CYS A 116 -1.70 26.31 -1.90
CA CYS A 116 -2.17 26.07 -3.27
C CYS A 116 -3.65 26.42 -3.45
N SER A 117 -4.46 26.47 -2.38
CA SER A 117 -5.84 26.94 -2.44
C SER A 117 -5.97 28.46 -2.52
N VAL A 118 -4.95 29.21 -2.10
CA VAL A 118 -4.92 30.68 -2.17
C VAL A 118 -4.81 31.11 -3.62
N SER A 119 -5.84 31.78 -4.10
CA SER A 119 -5.88 32.31 -5.46
C SER A 119 -5.07 33.59 -5.59
N ASN A 120 -4.40 33.76 -6.73
CA ASN A 120 -3.77 35.00 -7.17
C ASN A 120 -4.29 35.36 -8.58
N LYS A 121 -4.39 36.66 -8.88
CA LYS A 121 -4.79 37.18 -10.21
C LYS A 121 -3.89 36.71 -11.35
N SER A 122 -2.66 36.25 -11.05
CA SER A 122 -1.73 35.70 -12.03
C SER A 122 -1.68 34.16 -12.06
N ASP A 123 -2.60 33.47 -11.38
CA ASP A 123 -2.74 32.02 -11.51
C ASP A 123 -3.11 31.70 -12.97
N ALA A 124 -2.21 30.99 -13.68
CA ALA A 124 -2.42 30.64 -15.09
C ALA A 124 -3.56 29.63 -15.30
N ASN A 125 -3.95 28.88 -14.24
CA ASN A 125 -5.02 27.90 -14.26
C ASN A 125 -5.67 27.72 -12.88
N ASN A 126 -6.89 27.20 -12.87
CA ASN A 126 -7.60 26.80 -11.63
C ASN A 126 -7.17 25.41 -11.12
N PHE A 127 -6.03 24.90 -11.59
CA PHE A 127 -5.53 23.61 -11.13
C PHE A 127 -5.16 23.70 -9.65
N ARG A 128 -5.54 22.68 -8.89
CA ARG A 128 -5.25 22.56 -7.45
C ARG A 128 -4.71 21.14 -7.21
N PRO A 129 -3.44 21.00 -6.83
CA PRO A 129 -2.86 19.69 -6.57
C PRO A 129 -3.54 19.04 -5.36
N THR A 130 -3.56 17.71 -5.35
CA THR A 130 -3.89 16.97 -4.12
C THR A 130 -2.70 16.97 -3.15
N GLU A 131 -2.96 16.76 -1.86
CA GLU A 131 -1.90 16.56 -0.86
C GLU A 131 -0.91 15.46 -1.30
N ALA A 132 -1.43 14.34 -1.85
CA ALA A 132 -0.61 13.24 -2.33
C ALA A 132 0.36 13.66 -3.45
N MET A 133 -0.03 14.61 -4.31
CA MET A 133 0.82 15.11 -5.39
C MET A 133 1.96 15.98 -4.85
N ILE A 134 1.66 16.84 -3.87
CA ILE A 134 2.67 17.65 -3.18
C ILE A 134 3.64 16.74 -2.42
N LEU A 135 3.11 15.76 -1.68
CA LEU A 135 3.93 14.76 -0.98
C LEU A 135 4.79 13.96 -1.95
N ASN A 136 4.26 13.59 -3.11
CA ASN A 136 5.02 12.85 -4.12
C ASN A 136 6.22 13.65 -4.61
N LYS A 137 6.10 14.97 -4.82
CA LYS A 137 7.25 15.82 -5.16
C LYS A 137 8.33 15.81 -4.08
N LEU A 138 7.93 15.81 -2.82
CA LEU A 138 8.84 15.81 -1.68
C LEU A 138 9.25 14.40 -1.22
N ASN A 139 8.94 13.35 -1.98
CA ASN A 139 9.07 11.96 -1.53
C ASN A 139 10.51 11.51 -1.14
N ARG A 140 11.54 12.28 -1.51
CA ARG A 140 12.95 12.07 -1.12
C ARG A 140 13.54 13.22 -0.30
N ALA A 141 12.73 14.18 0.14
CA ALA A 141 13.13 15.30 0.99
C ALA A 141 13.20 14.90 2.47
N SER A 142 14.05 13.91 2.78
CA SER A 142 14.37 13.46 4.15
C SER A 142 15.35 14.42 4.84
N GLU A 143 15.60 14.21 6.13
CA GLU A 143 16.62 14.96 6.88
C GLU A 143 18.02 14.86 6.24
N GLU A 144 18.34 13.75 5.57
CA GLU A 144 19.60 13.59 4.86
C GLU A 144 19.70 14.47 3.61
N ASN A 145 18.63 14.52 2.81
CA ASN A 145 18.66 15.16 1.49
C ASN A 145 18.26 16.65 1.54
N TYR A 146 17.39 17.02 2.48
CA TYR A 146 16.92 18.38 2.70
C TYR A 146 16.77 18.66 4.21
N PRO A 147 17.90 18.73 4.94
CA PRO A 147 17.92 18.87 6.39
C PRO A 147 17.29 20.17 6.86
N ASP A 148 16.82 20.12 8.10
CA ASP A 148 16.39 21.31 8.81
C ASP A 148 17.55 22.29 9.01
N SER A 149 17.21 23.56 9.17
CA SER A 149 18.15 24.61 9.56
C SER A 149 17.61 25.39 10.74
N LYS A 150 18.51 26.02 11.50
CA LYS A 150 18.12 26.83 12.65
C LYS A 150 17.16 27.94 12.20
N ARG A 151 15.95 27.94 12.77
CA ARG A 151 14.95 28.99 12.56
C ARG A 151 15.26 30.20 13.44
N THR A 152 15.18 31.39 12.86
CA THR A 152 15.05 32.63 13.65
C THR A 152 13.63 32.73 14.22
N ALA A 153 13.40 33.63 15.18
CA ALA A 153 12.06 33.86 15.73
C ALA A 153 11.05 34.25 14.62
N ASN A 154 11.47 35.09 13.67
CA ASN A 154 10.63 35.49 12.53
C ASN A 154 10.32 34.31 11.60
N MET A 155 11.27 33.42 11.35
CA MET A 155 11.02 32.18 10.60
C MET A 155 10.03 31.28 11.32
N ALA A 156 10.21 31.06 12.62
CA ALA A 156 9.31 30.22 13.41
C ALA A 156 7.87 30.76 13.39
N LEU A 157 7.68 32.06 13.63
CA LEU A 157 6.36 32.70 13.57
C LEU A 157 5.74 32.65 12.18
N THR A 158 6.55 32.92 11.14
CA THR A 158 6.06 32.89 9.75
C THR A 158 5.62 31.48 9.36
N ILE A 159 6.44 30.46 9.66
CA ILE A 159 6.10 29.07 9.36
C ILE A 159 4.85 28.65 10.11
N ALA A 160 4.77 28.92 11.43
CA ALA A 160 3.60 28.59 12.24
C ALA A 160 2.31 29.22 11.69
N GLY A 161 2.36 30.50 11.30
CA GLY A 161 1.21 31.17 10.69
C GLY A 161 0.85 30.60 9.31
N LEU A 162 1.84 30.25 8.48
CA LEU A 162 1.60 29.67 7.17
C LEU A 162 1.02 28.25 7.24
N THR A 163 1.38 27.47 8.25
CA THR A 163 0.85 26.12 8.51
C THR A 163 -0.49 26.10 9.25
N ASN A 164 -1.00 27.23 9.73
CA ASN A 164 -2.24 27.26 10.52
C ASN A 164 -3.49 27.02 9.63
N PRO A 165 -4.19 25.88 9.72
CA PRO A 165 -5.35 25.61 8.87
C PRO A 165 -6.54 26.55 9.14
N ASN A 166 -6.59 27.18 10.32
CA ASN A 166 -7.72 27.99 10.76
C ASN A 166 -7.59 29.48 10.41
N ASP A 167 -6.43 29.92 9.92
CA ASP A 167 -6.16 31.31 9.55
C ASP A 167 -5.39 31.36 8.24
N ASP A 168 -6.02 31.90 7.19
CA ASP A 168 -5.43 32.03 5.86
C ASP A 168 -4.83 33.41 5.60
N SER A 169 -4.95 34.37 6.52
CA SER A 169 -4.54 35.77 6.32
C SER A 169 -3.07 35.89 5.93
N LEU A 170 -2.19 35.15 6.59
CA LEU A 170 -0.76 35.15 6.27
C LEU A 170 -0.48 34.47 4.94
N ARG A 171 -1.20 33.39 4.60
CA ARG A 171 -1.06 32.73 3.28
C ARG A 171 -1.55 33.63 2.15
N GLN A 172 -2.68 34.32 2.32
CA GLN A 172 -3.17 35.32 1.37
C GLN A 172 -2.14 36.44 1.19
N LYS A 173 -1.51 36.89 2.27
CA LYS A 173 -0.46 37.92 2.21
C LYS A 173 0.77 37.45 1.44
N VAL A 174 1.27 36.24 1.73
CA VAL A 174 2.53 35.72 1.19
C VAL A 174 2.40 35.10 -0.21
N PHE A 175 1.28 34.46 -0.51
CA PHE A 175 1.03 33.70 -1.75
C PHE A 175 -0.08 34.27 -2.64
N GLY A 176 -0.97 35.12 -2.11
CA GLY A 176 -2.08 35.70 -2.87
C GLY A 176 -1.72 36.99 -3.63
N GLY A 177 -0.58 37.61 -3.32
CA GLY A 177 -0.11 38.84 -3.96
C GLY A 177 1.00 38.60 -5.00
N LEU A 178 1.19 39.57 -5.89
CA LEU A 178 2.28 39.57 -6.88
C LEU A 178 3.62 40.05 -6.34
N TRP A 179 3.61 40.67 -5.16
CA TRP A 179 4.73 41.45 -4.66
C TRP A 179 5.34 40.81 -3.43
N TYR A 180 6.67 40.87 -3.34
CA TYR A 180 7.47 40.52 -2.17
C TYR A 180 6.91 41.19 -0.89
N LYS A 181 6.69 40.40 0.17
CA LYS A 181 6.09 40.85 1.45
C LYS A 181 7.03 40.61 2.63
N PRO A 182 8.06 41.44 2.83
CA PRO A 182 8.89 41.36 4.02
C PRO A 182 8.06 41.71 5.29
N PRO A 183 8.39 41.15 6.46
CA PRO A 183 9.48 40.19 6.70
C PRO A 183 9.13 38.73 6.34
N TYR A 184 7.87 38.45 5.97
CA TYR A 184 7.35 37.09 5.82
C TYR A 184 7.92 36.36 4.60
N SER A 185 7.96 37.02 3.43
CA SER A 185 8.60 36.47 2.23
C SER A 185 10.08 36.20 2.47
N THR A 186 10.78 37.11 3.15
CA THR A 186 12.19 36.94 3.54
C THR A 186 12.39 35.70 4.41
N ALA A 187 11.53 35.53 5.42
CA ALA A 187 11.60 34.39 6.33
C ALA A 187 11.31 33.06 5.62
N PHE A 188 10.35 33.04 4.70
CA PHE A 188 10.07 31.88 3.85
C PHE A 188 11.25 31.55 2.94
N GLU A 189 11.71 32.55 2.17
CA GLU A 189 12.79 32.41 1.19
C GLU A 189 14.08 31.90 1.79
N THR A 190 14.52 32.52 2.88
CA THR A 190 15.80 32.20 3.50
C THR A 190 15.79 30.87 4.25
N TYR A 191 14.62 30.41 4.70
CA TYR A 191 14.49 29.12 5.37
C TYR A 191 14.37 27.95 4.39
N PHE A 192 13.55 28.10 3.34
CA PHE A 192 13.33 27.04 2.35
C PHE A 192 14.31 27.07 1.18
N GLY A 193 15.01 28.19 0.94
CA GLY A 193 15.87 28.33 -0.24
C GLY A 193 15.08 28.49 -1.54
N MET A 194 13.86 29.01 -1.47
CA MET A 194 13.02 29.22 -2.65
C MET A 194 12.08 30.41 -2.48
N THR A 195 11.79 31.11 -3.57
CA THR A 195 10.82 32.21 -3.55
C THR A 195 9.40 31.67 -3.40
N THR A 196 8.49 32.52 -2.91
CA THR A 196 7.07 32.15 -2.80
C THR A 196 6.46 31.84 -4.17
N GLN A 197 6.94 32.52 -5.21
CA GLN A 197 6.56 32.27 -6.60
C GLN A 197 7.08 30.92 -7.10
N GLU A 198 8.35 30.59 -6.85
CA GLU A 198 8.91 29.27 -7.17
C GLU A 198 8.16 28.15 -6.46
N ALA A 199 7.78 28.35 -5.20
CA ALA A 199 6.99 27.39 -4.44
C ALA A 199 5.61 27.17 -5.09
N LYS A 200 4.88 28.25 -5.40
CA LYS A 200 3.58 28.16 -6.12
C LYS A 200 3.74 27.50 -7.50
N SER A 201 4.78 27.87 -8.24
CA SER A 201 5.06 27.29 -9.55
C SER A 201 5.34 25.79 -9.47
N THR A 202 6.24 25.39 -8.57
CA THR A 202 6.70 24.01 -8.41
C THR A 202 5.62 23.09 -7.85
N PHE A 203 4.91 23.52 -6.80
CA PHE A 203 3.99 22.65 -6.07
C PHE A 203 2.52 22.82 -6.47
N CYS A 204 2.11 24.03 -6.89
CA CYS A 204 0.72 24.29 -7.23
C CYS A 204 0.47 24.20 -8.73
N TYR A 205 1.16 24.98 -9.57
CA TYR A 205 0.88 25.02 -11.01
C TYR A 205 1.40 23.77 -11.75
N ASP A 206 2.61 23.32 -11.40
CA ASP A 206 3.21 22.08 -11.90
C ASP A 206 3.04 20.92 -10.91
N GLY A 207 2.04 20.97 -10.03
CA GLY A 207 1.79 19.98 -8.98
C GLY A 207 1.70 18.53 -9.48
N ASP A 208 1.22 18.34 -10.70
CA ASP A 208 1.09 17.06 -11.40
C ASP A 208 2.37 16.59 -12.11
N LYS A 209 3.36 17.47 -12.31
CA LYS A 209 4.58 17.16 -13.05
C LYS A 209 5.72 16.76 -12.11
N MET A 210 6.17 15.51 -12.21
CA MET A 210 7.40 15.03 -11.56
C MET A 210 8.61 15.24 -12.47
N ASN A 211 9.04 16.50 -12.63
CA ASN A 211 10.18 16.89 -13.48
C ASN A 211 11.51 17.00 -12.71
N GLY A 212 11.49 16.89 -11.37
CA GLY A 212 12.69 16.85 -10.54
C GLY A 212 13.44 18.18 -10.43
N VAL A 213 12.78 19.29 -10.74
CA VAL A 213 13.36 20.64 -10.70
C VAL A 213 12.43 21.62 -9.99
N VAL A 214 12.98 22.73 -9.50
CA VAL A 214 12.18 23.89 -9.10
C VAL A 214 11.71 24.59 -10.39
N THR A 215 10.41 24.78 -10.56
CA THR A 215 9.86 25.49 -11.72
C THR A 215 9.82 27.00 -11.46
N GLY A 216 10.03 27.80 -12.50
CA GLY A 216 9.93 29.26 -12.41
C GLY A 216 11.10 29.88 -11.66
N VAL A 217 12.27 29.27 -11.79
CA VAL A 217 13.50 29.70 -11.10
C VAL A 217 13.74 31.19 -11.32
N SER A 218 13.89 31.87 -10.20
CA SER A 218 14.11 33.31 -10.08
C SER A 218 15.35 33.56 -9.23
N GLY A 219 15.85 34.79 -9.30
CA GLY A 219 16.91 35.25 -8.41
C GLY A 219 16.47 35.16 -6.95
N LEU A 220 17.35 34.66 -6.07
CA LEU A 220 17.11 34.60 -4.63
C LEU A 220 18.03 35.61 -3.95
N TYR A 221 17.59 36.86 -3.92
CA TYR A 221 18.43 37.96 -3.45
C TYR A 221 17.76 38.70 -2.30
N SER A 222 18.57 39.20 -1.37
CA SER A 222 18.05 40.13 -0.35
C SER A 222 17.63 41.45 -0.99
N LYS A 223 16.72 42.15 -0.31
CA LYS A 223 16.33 43.50 -0.72
C LYS A 223 17.56 44.42 -0.74
N GLU A 224 18.41 44.31 0.27
CA GLU A 224 19.63 45.12 0.43
C GLU A 224 20.60 44.91 -0.73
N PHE A 225 20.77 43.66 -1.18
CA PHE A 225 21.58 43.36 -2.36
C PHE A 225 20.98 43.97 -3.62
N MET A 226 19.67 43.77 -3.84
CA MET A 226 18.98 44.32 -5.03
C MET A 226 18.98 45.85 -5.04
N ASP A 227 18.71 46.48 -3.91
CA ASP A 227 18.77 47.94 -3.76
C ASP A 227 20.15 48.46 -4.16
N CYS A 228 21.23 47.81 -3.68
CA CYS A 228 22.60 48.16 -4.05
C CYS A 228 22.87 47.99 -5.55
N GLN A 229 22.38 46.90 -6.17
CA GLN A 229 22.55 46.64 -7.60
C GLN A 229 21.91 47.72 -8.48
N TYR A 230 20.88 48.39 -7.99
CA TYR A 230 20.21 49.50 -8.68
C TYR A 230 20.82 50.89 -8.37
N THR A 231 21.97 50.94 -7.70
CA THR A 231 22.73 52.19 -7.49
C THR A 231 23.92 52.31 -8.44
N ASP A 232 24.52 53.50 -8.52
CA ASP A 232 25.75 53.75 -9.28
C ASP A 232 26.98 52.96 -8.75
N GLN A 233 26.87 52.32 -7.59
CA GLN A 233 27.92 51.50 -6.95
C GLN A 233 27.65 49.99 -7.02
N TRP A 234 26.91 49.54 -8.04
CA TRP A 234 26.49 48.14 -8.25
C TRP A 234 27.60 47.08 -8.15
N TYR A 235 28.86 47.44 -8.40
CA TYR A 235 30.01 46.53 -8.41
C TYR A 235 30.48 46.08 -7.02
N ASN A 236 30.03 46.72 -5.93
CA ASN A 236 30.44 46.41 -4.56
C ASN A 236 29.35 45.73 -3.70
N CYS A 237 28.24 45.32 -4.32
CA CYS A 237 27.11 44.74 -3.59
C CYS A 237 27.46 43.37 -3.01
N LYS A 238 27.15 43.17 -1.73
CA LYS A 238 27.35 41.91 -1.01
C LYS A 238 26.03 41.35 -0.56
N GLU A 239 25.83 40.07 -0.83
CA GLU A 239 24.65 39.36 -0.36
C GLU A 239 24.75 39.08 1.15
N THR A 240 23.60 39.07 1.80
CA THR A 240 23.47 38.75 3.22
C THR A 240 23.78 37.27 3.47
N PRO A 241 24.37 36.92 4.63
CA PRO A 241 24.64 35.52 4.97
C PRO A 241 23.41 34.60 4.91
N ALA A 242 22.22 35.13 5.22
CA ALA A 242 20.98 34.38 5.18
C ALA A 242 20.60 33.94 3.75
N TYR A 243 20.72 34.83 2.76
CA TYR A 243 20.44 34.50 1.37
C TYR A 243 21.54 33.63 0.74
N ILE A 244 22.81 33.80 1.13
CA ILE A 244 23.90 32.87 0.76
C ILE A 244 23.58 31.44 1.25
N ALA A 245 23.13 31.29 2.50
CA ALA A 245 22.71 29.99 3.03
C ALA A 245 21.48 29.42 2.29
N ALA A 246 20.54 30.30 1.94
CA ALA A 246 19.32 29.94 1.22
C ALA A 246 19.62 29.32 -0.16
N TYR A 247 20.63 29.82 -0.89
CA TYR A 247 21.11 29.17 -2.12
C TYR A 247 21.59 27.73 -1.87
N GLY A 248 22.29 27.48 -0.77
CA GLY A 248 22.68 26.14 -0.36
C GLY A 248 21.47 25.24 -0.07
N TYR A 249 20.41 25.79 0.52
CA TYR A 249 19.16 25.07 0.76
C TYR A 249 18.41 24.77 -0.54
N ARG A 250 18.42 25.70 -1.51
CA ARG A 250 17.87 25.49 -2.85
C ARG A 250 18.48 24.27 -3.53
N ALA A 251 19.82 24.21 -3.56
CA ALA A 251 20.53 23.11 -4.21
C ALA A 251 20.20 21.74 -3.56
N ARG A 252 19.99 21.71 -2.24
CA ARG A 252 19.55 20.51 -1.50
C ARG A 252 18.12 20.12 -1.87
N LEU A 253 17.20 21.08 -1.94
CA LEU A 253 15.84 20.85 -2.40
C LEU A 253 15.83 20.28 -3.83
N GLU A 254 16.53 20.92 -4.77
CA GLU A 254 16.65 20.44 -6.16
C GLU A 254 17.22 19.03 -6.25
N LYS A 255 18.27 18.72 -5.46
CA LYS A 255 18.80 17.36 -5.36
C LYS A 255 17.71 16.38 -4.89
N SER A 256 16.93 16.74 -3.88
CA SER A 256 15.85 15.89 -3.37
C SER A 256 14.73 15.69 -4.38
N LEU A 257 14.33 16.74 -5.12
CA LEU A 257 13.33 16.66 -6.18
C LEU A 257 13.81 15.74 -7.31
N LYS A 258 15.06 15.89 -7.73
CA LYS A 258 15.68 15.03 -8.76
C LYS A 258 15.73 13.57 -8.31
N LEU A 259 16.10 13.31 -7.05
CA LEU A 259 16.04 11.96 -6.48
C LEU A 259 14.61 11.41 -6.46
N GLY A 260 13.60 12.24 -6.22
CA GLY A 260 12.21 11.80 -6.25
C GLY A 260 11.72 11.33 -7.62
N VAL A 261 12.40 11.73 -8.70
CA VAL A 261 12.18 11.22 -10.06
C VAL A 261 13.03 9.99 -10.36
N THR A 262 14.33 10.03 -10.04
CA THR A 262 15.27 8.96 -10.44
C THR A 262 15.29 7.77 -9.49
N ASN A 263 14.93 7.97 -8.23
CA ASN A 263 14.85 6.97 -7.17
C ASN A 263 13.65 7.29 -6.26
N PRO A 264 12.41 7.22 -6.79
CA PRO A 264 11.22 7.56 -6.04
C PRO A 264 11.13 6.69 -4.78
N TYR A 265 10.53 7.24 -3.74
CA TYR A 265 10.24 6.45 -2.54
C TYR A 265 9.32 5.28 -2.89
N SER A 266 9.84 4.07 -2.74
CA SER A 266 9.04 2.86 -2.66
C SER A 266 8.60 2.68 -1.21
N LYS A 267 7.29 2.48 -1.01
CA LYS A 267 6.78 2.11 0.31
C LYS A 267 7.48 0.81 0.74
N PRO A 268 8.07 0.74 1.93
CA PRO A 268 8.43 -0.52 2.53
C PRO A 268 7.21 -1.45 2.50
N VAL A 269 7.44 -2.75 2.35
CA VAL A 269 6.38 -3.74 2.61
C VAL A 269 5.82 -3.40 4.00
N PRO A 270 4.50 -3.19 4.15
CA PRO A 270 3.95 -2.71 5.40
C PRO A 270 4.36 -3.64 6.53
N ASP A 271 4.86 -3.08 7.64
CA ASP A 271 5.02 -3.85 8.85
C ASP A 271 3.61 -4.13 9.42
N PRO A 272 3.27 -5.39 9.73
CA PRO A 272 1.98 -5.71 10.33
C PRO A 272 1.89 -5.02 11.69
N GLN A 273 0.83 -4.21 11.92
CA GLN A 273 0.63 -3.53 13.21
C GLN A 273 0.40 -4.52 14.35
N LYS A 274 -0.13 -5.69 14.01
CA LYS A 274 -0.59 -6.72 14.94
C LYS A 274 -0.28 -8.09 14.38
N VAL A 275 0.02 -9.02 15.27
CA VAL A 275 0.14 -10.43 14.89
C VAL A 275 -1.25 -11.03 14.94
N CYS A 276 -1.73 -11.48 13.79
CA CYS A 276 -3.02 -12.14 13.70
C CYS A 276 -2.85 -13.66 13.67
N SER A 277 -3.70 -14.37 14.40
CA SER A 277 -3.77 -15.83 14.43
C SER A 277 -5.18 -16.29 14.15
N TRP A 278 -5.32 -17.40 13.43
CA TRP A 278 -6.60 -18.02 13.13
C TRP A 278 -6.74 -19.37 13.83
N GLU A 279 -7.99 -19.76 14.09
CA GLU A 279 -8.38 -21.07 14.57
C GLU A 279 -9.52 -21.60 13.68
N LYS A 280 -9.49 -22.88 13.32
CA LYS A 280 -10.48 -23.57 12.49
C LYS A 280 -10.91 -24.87 13.15
N PHE A 281 -12.21 -25.09 13.26
CA PHE A 281 -12.85 -26.33 13.65
C PHE A 281 -13.43 -26.99 12.40
N GLU A 282 -13.31 -28.30 12.29
CA GLU A 282 -13.88 -29.11 11.22
C GLU A 282 -14.35 -30.46 11.76
N GLY A 283 -15.60 -30.83 11.48
CA GLY A 283 -16.13 -32.12 11.93
C GLY A 283 -17.65 -32.25 11.81
N ASP A 284 -18.13 -33.44 12.17
CA ASP A 284 -19.55 -33.83 12.21
C ASP A 284 -20.07 -34.00 13.66
N ASP A 285 -19.21 -33.81 14.67
CA ASP A 285 -19.61 -33.72 16.08
C ASP A 285 -20.24 -32.34 16.38
N MET A 286 -21.57 -32.28 16.35
CA MET A 286 -22.31 -31.03 16.62
C MET A 286 -22.22 -30.58 18.09
N THR A 287 -21.97 -31.49 19.02
CA THR A 287 -21.78 -31.14 20.44
C THR A 287 -20.46 -30.42 20.62
N ALA A 288 -19.39 -30.94 20.02
CA ALA A 288 -18.07 -30.30 20.00
C ALA A 288 -18.11 -28.97 19.23
N ALA A 289 -18.81 -28.93 18.08
CA ALA A 289 -18.97 -27.70 17.30
C ALA A 289 -19.67 -26.61 18.12
N LEU A 290 -20.81 -26.91 18.75
CA LEU A 290 -21.55 -25.94 19.56
C LEU A 290 -20.72 -25.43 20.74
N LYS A 291 -19.97 -26.32 21.41
CA LYS A 291 -19.06 -25.94 22.51
C LYS A 291 -17.95 -25.00 22.02
N GLN A 292 -17.35 -25.28 20.88
CA GLN A 292 -16.29 -24.46 20.30
C GLN A 292 -16.82 -23.08 19.86
N LEU A 293 -17.99 -23.05 19.21
CA LEU A 293 -18.66 -21.81 18.81
C LEU A 293 -18.93 -20.91 20.02
N LYS A 294 -19.50 -21.46 21.09
CA LYS A 294 -19.74 -20.71 22.33
C LYS A 294 -18.46 -20.18 22.94
N THR A 295 -17.38 -20.96 22.91
CA THR A 295 -16.06 -20.54 23.41
C THR A 295 -15.54 -19.31 22.67
N TRP A 296 -15.57 -19.33 21.33
CA TRP A 296 -15.12 -18.20 20.52
C TRP A 296 -16.02 -16.97 20.64
N VAL A 297 -17.35 -17.15 20.65
CA VAL A 297 -18.31 -16.04 20.79
C VAL A 297 -18.19 -15.38 22.16
N THR A 298 -18.06 -16.15 23.24
CA THR A 298 -17.87 -15.62 24.61
C THR A 298 -16.55 -14.86 24.75
N ALA A 299 -15.51 -15.26 24.00
CA ALA A 299 -14.25 -14.52 23.89
C ALA A 299 -14.35 -13.26 22.99
N GLY A 300 -15.56 -12.87 22.56
CA GLY A 300 -15.81 -11.70 21.73
C GLY A 300 -15.36 -11.84 20.28
N ARG A 301 -15.10 -13.07 19.82
CA ARG A 301 -14.56 -13.30 18.47
C ARG A 301 -15.69 -13.39 17.45
N LYS A 302 -15.47 -12.83 16.26
CA LYS A 302 -16.33 -13.07 15.09
C LYS A 302 -16.03 -14.46 14.53
N VAL A 303 -17.07 -15.27 14.35
CA VAL A 303 -16.94 -16.64 13.85
C VAL A 303 -17.69 -16.76 12.53
N SER A 304 -17.01 -17.30 11.52
CA SER A 304 -17.61 -17.69 10.25
C SER A 304 -17.79 -19.19 10.20
N MET A 305 -18.81 -19.65 9.47
CA MET A 305 -19.15 -21.06 9.35
C MET A 305 -19.51 -21.41 7.91
N ASN A 306 -19.05 -22.57 7.46
CA ASN A 306 -19.48 -23.25 6.25
C ASN A 306 -20.11 -24.59 6.68
N VAL A 307 -21.39 -24.79 6.35
CA VAL A 307 -22.11 -26.03 6.64
C VAL A 307 -22.28 -26.80 5.34
N VAL A 308 -21.76 -28.02 5.28
CA VAL A 308 -21.88 -28.90 4.12
C VAL A 308 -22.96 -29.94 4.44
N ASN A 309 -24.06 -29.92 3.69
CA ASN A 309 -25.10 -30.94 3.80
C ASN A 309 -24.67 -32.24 3.07
N SER A 310 -25.45 -33.31 3.23
CA SER A 310 -25.21 -34.61 2.59
C SER A 310 -25.20 -34.57 1.05
N ALA A 311 -25.69 -33.49 0.44
CA ALA A 311 -25.64 -33.26 -1.00
C ALA A 311 -24.38 -32.48 -1.45
N GLY A 312 -23.46 -32.16 -0.54
CA GLY A 312 -22.22 -31.44 -0.83
C GLY A 312 -22.40 -29.93 -1.06
N VAL A 313 -23.62 -29.40 -0.90
CA VAL A 313 -23.90 -27.97 -1.07
C VAL A 313 -23.67 -27.27 0.26
N GLY A 314 -22.71 -26.35 0.30
CA GLY A 314 -22.42 -25.54 1.48
C GLY A 314 -22.50 -24.05 1.22
N SER A 315 -23.00 -23.33 2.23
CA SER A 315 -23.03 -21.87 2.26
C SER A 315 -22.13 -21.40 3.40
N CYS A 316 -21.21 -20.48 3.07
CA CYS A 316 -20.29 -19.90 4.04
C CYS A 316 -20.77 -18.50 4.44
N GLY A 317 -20.97 -18.28 5.73
CA GLY A 317 -21.43 -17.00 6.28
C GLY A 317 -21.06 -16.83 7.75
N LEU A 318 -21.71 -15.88 8.43
CA LEU A 318 -21.59 -15.75 9.88
C LEU A 318 -22.14 -17.00 10.57
N ALA A 319 -21.46 -17.43 11.63
CA ALA A 319 -21.87 -18.60 12.37
C ALA A 319 -23.24 -18.39 13.04
N ASN A 320 -24.12 -19.38 12.88
CA ASN A 320 -25.46 -19.43 13.48
C ASN A 320 -25.66 -20.78 14.16
N GLU A 321 -25.92 -20.80 15.47
CA GLU A 321 -26.14 -22.04 16.23
C GLU A 321 -27.24 -22.92 15.63
N ALA A 322 -28.27 -22.32 15.02
CA ALA A 322 -29.37 -23.05 14.39
C ALA A 322 -28.93 -23.91 13.17
N ALA A 323 -27.74 -23.66 12.63
CA ALA A 323 -27.19 -24.42 11.51
C ALA A 323 -26.45 -25.71 11.94
N LEU A 324 -26.25 -25.92 13.25
CA LEU A 324 -25.59 -27.10 13.82
C LEU A 324 -26.61 -28.22 14.09
N VAL A 325 -27.07 -28.88 13.03
CA VAL A 325 -28.06 -29.98 13.09
C VAL A 325 -27.39 -31.34 12.82
N THR A 326 -28.00 -32.43 13.28
CA THR A 326 -27.47 -33.78 13.05
C THR A 326 -27.40 -34.11 11.54
N GLY A 327 -26.31 -34.76 11.10
CA GLY A 327 -26.15 -35.21 9.72
C GLY A 327 -25.49 -34.22 8.76
N VAL A 328 -24.83 -33.18 9.29
CA VAL A 328 -24.05 -32.21 8.51
C VAL A 328 -22.59 -32.19 8.95
N THR A 329 -21.70 -31.84 8.02
CA THR A 329 -20.29 -31.56 8.34
C THR A 329 -20.09 -30.06 8.37
N VAL A 330 -19.45 -29.57 9.42
CA VAL A 330 -19.29 -28.14 9.67
C VAL A 330 -17.82 -27.77 9.67
N GLN A 331 -17.51 -26.67 9.00
CA GLN A 331 -16.25 -25.95 9.16
C GLN A 331 -16.54 -24.58 9.77
N MET A 332 -15.97 -24.29 10.94
CA MET A 332 -16.06 -22.96 11.56
C MET A 332 -14.66 -22.40 11.73
N ALA A 333 -14.53 -21.08 11.63
CA ALA A 333 -13.25 -20.45 11.87
C ALA A 333 -13.40 -19.04 12.42
N THR A 334 -12.34 -18.60 13.08
CA THR A 334 -12.19 -17.24 13.59
C THR A 334 -10.73 -16.81 13.45
N TYR A 335 -10.48 -15.51 13.45
CA TYR A 335 -9.14 -14.97 13.62
C TYR A 335 -9.16 -13.79 14.58
N VAL A 336 -8.02 -13.56 15.23
CA VAL A 336 -7.82 -12.46 16.19
C VAL A 336 -6.48 -11.81 15.92
N CYS A 337 -6.42 -10.49 16.02
CA CYS A 337 -5.21 -9.70 15.88
C CYS A 337 -4.84 -9.10 17.24
N LYS A 338 -3.64 -9.44 17.73
CA LYS A 338 -3.09 -8.89 18.97
C LYS A 338 -2.06 -7.82 18.64
#